data_AF-A0A1T1CFN8-F1
#
_entry.id   AF-A0A1T1CFN8-F1
#
_cell.length_a   1.000
_cell.length_b   1.000
_cell.length_c   1.000
_cell.angle_alpha   90.00
_cell.angle_beta   90.00
_cell.angle_gamma   90.00
#
_symmetry.space_group_name_H-M   'P 1'
#
loop_
_entity.id
_entity.type
_entity.pdbx_description
1 polymer ?
#
loop_
_entity_poly.entity_id
_entity_poly.type
_entity_poly.pdbx_seq_one_letter_code
_entity_poly.pdbx_strand_id
1 'polypeptide(L)'
;MRKIIFLIAILLLVSCKNENAAQQPIESEGIPIEKSISKIISKREFPIKNFSKIELLSYYDRTKWDTMSYNVVEPYSDILVENGEFSFDSTFIQEKIVLNKTQEKELLNLLISDTCVPQEMEAACYMPRHMIVFRDKKNKILGYNEFCIDCRGSNNSGNLEGFQKYCYSDMAELFRKFGIKLFVTFEDPQEETEFLKRKGLLNLN
;
A
#
# COMPACT_ATOMS: atom_id res chain seq x y z
N MET A 1 51.04 80.02 2.59
CA MET A 1 49.79 80.66 3.10
C MET A 1 48.81 80.89 1.95
N ARG A 2 47.67 80.18 1.91
CA ARG A 2 46.35 80.64 1.40
C ARG A 2 45.35 79.46 1.37
N LYS A 3 44.28 79.59 2.17
CA LYS A 3 42.85 79.30 1.92
C LYS A 3 42.46 77.90 1.36
N ILE A 4 41.71 77.04 2.07
CA ILE A 4 40.25 77.12 2.45
C ILE A 4 39.37 77.07 1.17
N ILE A 5 38.33 76.26 1.00
CA ILE A 5 37.45 75.41 1.86
C ILE A 5 37.49 73.92 1.36
N PHE A 6 36.80 72.88 1.87
CA PHE A 6 35.74 72.65 2.87
C PHE A 6 36.31 71.82 4.08
N LEU A 7 35.65 71.06 5.01
CA LEU A 7 34.34 70.36 5.17
C LEU A 7 34.09 69.17 4.19
N ILE A 8 33.35 68.08 4.50
CA ILE A 8 32.60 67.65 5.71
C ILE A 8 33.22 66.37 6.31
N ALA A 9 33.17 66.20 7.63
CA ALA A 9 33.40 64.91 8.30
C ALA A 9 32.07 64.31 8.76
N ILE A 10 31.76 63.08 8.33
CA ILE A 10 30.66 62.26 8.89
C ILE A 10 31.28 61.02 9.53
N LEU A 11 31.34 61.06 10.87
CA LEU A 11 31.44 59.86 11.69
C LEU A 11 30.04 59.25 11.80
N LEU A 12 29.75 58.24 10.97
CA LEU A 12 28.70 57.28 11.26
C LEU A 12 29.29 55.89 11.25
N LEU A 13 29.01 55.15 12.32
CA LEU A 13 29.56 53.83 12.58
C LEU A 13 28.96 52.82 11.60
N VAL A 14 29.75 52.36 10.64
CA VAL A 14 29.42 51.16 9.83
C VAL A 14 29.64 49.92 10.70
N SER A 15 28.86 49.81 11.77
CA SER A 15 28.65 48.58 12.51
C SER A 15 27.64 47.74 11.72
N CYS A 16 28.11 47.18 10.60
CA CYS A 16 27.33 46.19 9.85
C CYS A 16 27.21 44.92 10.69
N LYS A 17 26.14 44.89 11.49
CA LYS A 17 25.58 43.70 12.13
C LYS A 17 25.61 42.55 11.12
N ASN A 18 26.27 41.45 11.48
CA ASN A 18 26.61 40.39 10.54
C ASN A 18 25.39 39.48 10.28
N GLU A 19 24.44 39.98 9.48
CA GLU A 19 23.24 39.24 9.07
C GLU A 19 23.58 38.35 7.86
N ASN A 20 23.95 37.10 8.15
CA ASN A 20 24.16 36.06 7.15
C ASN A 20 22.81 35.69 6.50
N ALA A 21 22.40 36.47 5.50
CA ALA A 21 21.26 36.18 4.64
C ALA A 21 21.57 34.98 3.71
N ALA A 22 21.59 33.78 4.29
CA ALA A 22 21.63 32.54 3.53
C ALA A 22 20.38 32.45 2.63
N GLN A 23 20.58 32.14 1.36
CA GLN A 23 19.49 31.98 0.40
C GLN A 23 18.61 30.81 0.84
N GLN A 24 17.31 31.05 0.97
CA GLN A 24 16.37 30.06 1.48
C GLN A 24 16.33 28.82 0.59
N PRO A 25 16.64 27.61 1.09
CA PRO A 25 16.04 26.40 0.55
C PRO A 25 14.52 26.50 0.73
N ILE A 26 13.75 26.01 -0.23
CA ILE A 26 12.30 25.89 -0.04
C ILE A 26 12.08 24.75 0.97
N GLU A 27 11.81 25.12 2.22
CA GLU A 27 11.23 24.20 3.19
C GLU A 27 9.81 23.87 2.73
N SER A 28 9.69 22.79 1.96
CA SER A 28 8.45 22.01 2.00
C SER A 28 8.29 21.53 3.44
N GLU A 29 7.34 22.09 4.19
CA GLU A 29 7.01 21.63 5.53
C GLU A 29 6.62 20.14 5.46
N GLY A 30 7.60 19.28 5.75
CA GLY A 30 7.38 17.84 5.84
C GLY A 30 6.48 17.59 7.04
N ILE A 31 5.17 17.48 6.79
CA ILE A 31 4.15 17.23 7.80
C ILE A 31 4.69 16.14 8.74
N PRO A 32 4.92 16.45 10.03
CA PRO A 32 5.53 15.48 10.92
C PRO A 32 4.62 14.26 10.97
N ILE A 33 5.18 13.09 10.64
CA ILE A 33 4.47 11.82 10.74
C ILE A 33 4.35 11.47 12.22
N GLU A 34 3.43 12.17 12.90
CA GLU A 34 2.90 11.73 14.19
C GLU A 34 2.39 10.31 14.00
N LYS A 35 2.98 9.38 14.74
CA LYS A 35 2.68 7.94 14.66
C LYS A 35 1.16 7.75 14.79
N SER A 36 0.54 7.14 13.79
CA SER A 36 -0.92 7.04 13.58
C SER A 36 -1.73 6.33 14.68
N ILE A 37 -1.06 5.93 15.76
CA ILE A 37 -1.61 5.34 16.99
C ILE A 37 -2.65 6.26 17.66
N SER A 38 -2.57 7.58 17.44
CA SER A 38 -3.53 8.57 17.97
C SER A 38 -4.90 8.57 17.29
N LYS A 39 -5.09 7.86 16.17
CA LYS A 39 -6.24 8.04 15.26
C LYS A 39 -7.10 6.78 15.04
N ILE A 40 -7.36 6.01 16.09
CA ILE A 40 -8.39 4.94 16.04
C ILE A 40 -9.77 5.61 16.08
N ILE A 41 -10.41 5.77 14.92
CA ILE A 41 -11.73 6.44 14.79
C ILE A 41 -12.84 5.56 15.38
N SER A 42 -12.77 4.25 15.13
CA SER A 42 -13.60 3.25 15.80
C SER A 42 -12.87 1.91 15.87
N LYS A 43 -13.28 1.05 16.81
CA LYS A 43 -12.86 -0.35 16.89
C LYS A 43 -14.08 -1.25 16.71
N ARG A 44 -14.04 -2.12 15.70
CA ARG A 44 -15.15 -3.02 15.33
C ARG A 44 -14.90 -4.46 15.78
N GLU A 45 -15.95 -5.27 15.79
CA GLU A 45 -15.76 -6.73 15.88
C GLU A 45 -15.35 -7.30 14.52
N PHE A 46 -14.34 -8.17 14.51
CA PHE A 46 -14.00 -8.92 13.30
C PHE A 46 -15.11 -9.94 12.97
N PRO A 47 -15.59 -10.02 11.72
CA PRO A 47 -16.81 -10.77 11.39
C PRO A 47 -16.58 -12.28 11.23
N ILE A 48 -15.42 -12.70 10.70
CA ILE A 48 -15.10 -14.12 10.54
C ILE A 48 -14.65 -14.70 11.89
N LYS A 49 -15.56 -15.39 12.59
CA LYS A 49 -15.29 -15.96 13.92
C LYS A 49 -14.56 -17.32 13.91
N ASN A 50 -14.73 -18.11 12.85
CA ASN A 50 -14.39 -19.55 12.83
C ASN A 50 -13.18 -19.92 11.94
N PHE A 51 -12.31 -18.95 11.61
CA PHE A 51 -11.04 -19.28 10.95
C PHE A 51 -10.09 -19.98 11.93
N SER A 52 -9.23 -20.86 11.41
CA SER A 52 -8.11 -21.45 12.15
C SER A 52 -6.74 -21.02 11.65
N LYS A 53 -6.68 -20.41 10.45
CA LYS A 53 -5.46 -19.94 9.80
C LYS A 53 -5.76 -18.66 9.00
N ILE A 54 -4.82 -17.72 9.03
CA ILE A 54 -4.74 -16.62 8.07
C ILE A 54 -3.52 -16.87 7.17
N GLU A 55 -3.69 -16.71 5.86
CA GLU A 55 -2.62 -16.69 4.87
C GLU A 55 -2.51 -15.28 4.28
N LEU A 56 -1.29 -14.76 4.16
CA LEU A 56 -0.99 -13.67 3.24
C LEU A 56 -0.46 -14.26 1.94
N LEU A 57 -0.98 -13.76 0.83
CA LEU A 57 -0.58 -14.14 -0.52
C LEU A 57 0.01 -12.93 -1.22
N SER A 58 0.98 -13.15 -2.11
CA SER A 58 1.38 -12.15 -3.08
C SER A 58 1.68 -12.77 -4.44
N TYR A 59 1.35 -12.03 -5.48
CA TYR A 59 1.43 -12.42 -6.88
C TYR A 59 1.63 -11.16 -7.74
N TYR A 60 2.11 -11.38 -8.95
CA TYR A 60 2.06 -10.36 -9.99
C TYR A 60 0.60 -10.04 -10.35
N ASP A 61 0.37 -8.85 -10.91
CA ASP A 61 -0.96 -8.28 -11.18
C ASP A 61 -1.97 -9.31 -11.73
N ARG A 62 -2.97 -9.69 -10.92
CA ARG A 62 -3.93 -10.76 -11.23
C ARG A 62 -4.64 -10.57 -12.56
N THR A 63 -4.91 -9.32 -12.90
CA THR A 63 -5.72 -8.92 -14.07
C THR A 63 -5.10 -9.36 -15.39
N LYS A 64 -3.77 -9.53 -15.42
CA LYS A 64 -2.97 -9.94 -16.57
C LYS A 64 -2.88 -11.45 -16.79
N TRP A 65 -3.38 -12.29 -15.88
CA TRP A 65 -3.23 -13.75 -15.99
C TRP A 65 -4.47 -14.57 -15.62
N ASP A 66 -5.27 -14.13 -14.65
CA ASP A 66 -6.52 -14.81 -14.25
C ASP A 66 -7.48 -14.95 -15.44
N THR A 67 -7.66 -13.82 -16.13
CA THR A 67 -8.44 -13.62 -17.36
C THR A 67 -8.02 -14.48 -18.55
N MET A 68 -6.81 -15.06 -18.53
CA MET A 68 -6.28 -15.93 -19.59
C MET A 68 -6.34 -17.42 -19.23
N SER A 69 -6.69 -17.76 -17.98
CA SER A 69 -6.54 -19.11 -17.43
C SER A 69 -7.85 -19.88 -17.24
N TYR A 70 -9.01 -19.20 -17.22
CA TYR A 70 -10.29 -19.80 -16.82
C TYR A 70 -11.46 -19.57 -17.81
N ASN A 71 -11.29 -19.97 -19.07
CA ASN A 71 -12.36 -20.26 -20.06
C ASN A 71 -13.44 -19.18 -20.36
N VAL A 72 -13.34 -17.95 -19.89
CA VAL A 72 -14.34 -16.88 -20.10
C VAL A 72 -13.72 -15.69 -20.84
N VAL A 73 -14.50 -15.10 -21.75
CA VAL A 73 -14.05 -14.03 -22.67
C VAL A 73 -14.12 -12.63 -22.03
N GLU A 74 -14.81 -12.50 -20.89
CA GLU A 74 -14.86 -11.26 -20.12
C GLU A 74 -13.76 -11.24 -19.06
N PRO A 75 -12.92 -10.18 -19.00
CA PRO A 75 -11.92 -10.04 -17.95
C PRO A 75 -12.58 -9.68 -16.61
N TYR A 76 -11.86 -9.92 -15.52
CA TYR A 76 -12.28 -9.63 -14.14
C TYR A 76 -13.52 -10.43 -13.67
N SER A 77 -13.31 -11.69 -13.25
CA SER A 77 -14.22 -12.23 -12.22
C SER A 77 -14.01 -11.41 -10.95
N ASP A 78 -15.07 -10.76 -10.46
CA ASP A 78 -15.07 -10.16 -9.12
C ASP A 78 -15.16 -11.22 -8.01
N ILE A 79 -15.62 -12.43 -8.32
CA ILE A 79 -15.68 -13.55 -7.39
C ILE A 79 -14.34 -14.28 -7.45
N LEU A 80 -13.50 -14.08 -6.42
CA LEU A 80 -12.15 -14.68 -6.32
C LEU A 80 -12.13 -15.99 -5.52
N VAL A 81 -13.25 -16.32 -4.89
CA VAL A 81 -13.45 -17.51 -4.07
C VAL A 81 -14.85 -18.06 -4.32
N GLU A 82 -14.94 -19.29 -4.79
CA GLU A 82 -16.20 -20.02 -4.99
C GLU A 82 -16.16 -21.36 -4.23
N ASN A 83 -17.27 -21.78 -3.63
CA ASN A 83 -17.40 -23.04 -2.88
C ASN A 83 -16.37 -23.28 -1.75
N GLY A 84 -15.61 -22.24 -1.37
CA GLY A 84 -14.52 -22.28 -0.38
C GLY A 84 -13.12 -22.51 -0.97
N GLU A 85 -12.95 -22.41 -2.28
CA GLU A 85 -11.70 -22.60 -3.03
C GLU A 85 -11.47 -21.38 -3.96
N PHE A 86 -10.28 -21.23 -4.55
CA PHE A 86 -10.02 -20.12 -5.48
C PHE A 86 -10.68 -20.39 -6.83
N SER A 87 -11.27 -19.36 -7.44
CA SER A 87 -11.79 -19.39 -8.81
C SER A 87 -10.71 -19.14 -9.88
N PHE A 88 -9.52 -18.67 -9.46
CA PHE A 88 -8.36 -18.37 -10.32
C PHE A 88 -7.25 -19.42 -10.22
N ASP A 89 -6.33 -19.48 -11.20
CA ASP A 89 -5.18 -20.38 -11.13
C ASP A 89 -4.19 -19.99 -10.02
N SER A 90 -4.32 -20.68 -8.88
CA SER A 90 -3.45 -20.48 -7.72
C SER A 90 -1.97 -20.85 -7.93
N THR A 91 -1.56 -21.44 -9.07
CA THR A 91 -0.14 -21.63 -9.44
C THR A 91 0.57 -20.32 -9.84
N PHE A 92 -0.15 -19.20 -9.87
CA PHE A 92 0.41 -17.86 -10.06
C PHE A 92 0.76 -17.15 -8.75
N ILE A 93 0.36 -17.69 -7.59
CA ILE A 93 0.79 -17.21 -6.27
C ILE A 93 2.32 -17.39 -6.14
N GLN A 94 3.05 -16.29 -5.90
CA GLN A 94 4.51 -16.31 -5.77
C GLN A 94 4.97 -16.43 -4.32
N GLU A 95 4.31 -15.71 -3.41
CA GLU A 95 4.59 -15.78 -1.97
C GLU A 95 3.33 -16.19 -1.20
N LYS A 96 3.54 -17.00 -0.15
CA LYS A 96 2.48 -17.42 0.78
C LYS A 96 3.06 -17.49 2.20
N ILE A 97 2.54 -16.67 3.10
CA ILE A 97 2.95 -16.64 4.51
C ILE A 97 1.76 -17.03 5.38
N VAL A 98 1.93 -18.12 6.14
CA VAL A 98 0.97 -18.55 7.15
C VAL A 98 1.25 -17.79 8.44
N LEU A 99 0.27 -17.02 8.93
CA LEU A 99 0.49 -16.16 10.09
C LEU A 99 0.55 -16.93 11.40
N ASN A 100 1.51 -16.57 12.26
CA ASN A 100 1.55 -16.98 13.66
C ASN A 100 0.60 -16.10 14.52
N LYS A 101 0.33 -16.50 15.77
CA LYS A 101 -0.67 -15.82 16.62
C LYS A 101 -0.33 -14.37 17.00
N THR A 102 0.92 -13.95 16.93
CA THR A 102 1.30 -12.53 17.06
C THR A 102 0.95 -11.76 15.80
N GLN A 103 1.29 -12.31 14.62
CA GLN A 103 0.98 -11.70 13.32
C GLN A 103 -0.54 -11.64 13.06
N GLU A 104 -1.30 -12.69 13.39
CA GLU A 104 -2.77 -12.69 13.33
C GLU A 104 -3.34 -11.55 14.18
N LYS A 105 -2.85 -11.38 15.42
CA LYS A 105 -3.32 -10.33 16.33
C LYS A 105 -3.01 -8.92 15.83
N GLU A 106 -1.81 -8.71 15.28
CA GLU A 106 -1.44 -7.42 14.67
C GLU A 106 -2.30 -7.08 13.45
N LEU A 107 -2.47 -8.04 12.52
CA LEU A 107 -3.31 -7.86 11.33
C LEU A 107 -4.77 -7.60 11.70
N LEU A 108 -5.34 -8.40 12.59
CA LEU A 108 -6.72 -8.24 13.02
C LEU A 108 -6.94 -6.89 13.71
N ASN A 109 -5.97 -6.40 14.50
CA ASN A 109 -6.02 -5.06 15.07
C ASN A 109 -6.04 -3.96 13.99
N LEU A 110 -5.29 -4.12 12.89
CA LEU A 110 -5.33 -3.18 11.76
C LEU A 110 -6.70 -3.23 11.03
N LEU A 111 -7.19 -4.43 10.70
CA LEU A 111 -8.46 -4.62 9.97
C LEU A 111 -9.69 -4.10 10.73
N ILE A 112 -9.69 -4.17 12.07
CA ILE A 112 -10.82 -3.71 12.90
C ILE A 112 -10.70 -2.26 13.39
N SER A 113 -9.59 -1.58 13.07
CA SER A 113 -9.37 -0.18 13.46
C SER A 113 -9.57 0.72 12.25
N ASP A 114 -10.48 1.68 12.37
CA ASP A 114 -10.68 2.70 11.35
C ASP A 114 -9.54 3.74 11.50
N THR A 115 -8.39 3.51 10.85
CA THR A 115 -7.19 4.39 10.92
C THR A 115 -7.13 5.42 9.78
N CYS A 116 -7.72 5.10 8.62
CA CYS A 116 -7.80 5.99 7.47
C CYS A 116 -9.23 6.52 7.28
N VAL A 117 -9.33 7.81 6.95
CA VAL A 117 -10.49 8.32 6.19
C VAL A 117 -10.16 8.09 4.72
N PRO A 118 -11.04 7.46 3.92
CA PRO A 118 -10.83 7.34 2.48
C PRO A 118 -10.66 8.74 1.86
N GLN A 119 -9.50 8.98 1.26
CA GLN A 119 -9.35 10.06 0.28
C GLN A 119 -9.95 9.53 -1.03
N GLU A 120 -10.86 10.27 -1.64
CA GLU A 120 -11.29 10.01 -3.01
C GLU A 120 -10.04 10.06 -3.92
N MET A 121 -9.83 9.00 -4.69
CA MET A 121 -8.74 8.91 -5.65
C MET A 121 -9.28 9.07 -7.06
N GLU A 122 -8.53 9.78 -7.89
CA GLU A 122 -8.67 9.71 -9.34
C GLU A 122 -8.44 8.27 -9.82
N ALA A 123 -9.07 7.89 -10.93
CA ALA A 123 -9.26 6.50 -11.34
C ALA A 123 -7.96 5.78 -11.77
N ALA A 124 -7.18 5.32 -10.80
CA ALA A 124 -6.05 4.41 -11.02
C ALA A 124 -6.55 3.00 -11.38
N CYS A 125 -5.98 2.40 -12.42
CA CYS A 125 -6.29 1.03 -12.86
C CYS A 125 -6.06 0.03 -11.72
N TYR A 126 -7.07 -0.77 -11.35
CA TYR A 126 -6.95 -1.73 -10.25
C TYR A 126 -6.00 -2.89 -10.61
N MET A 127 -4.78 -2.86 -10.07
CA MET A 127 -3.73 -3.87 -10.31
C MET A 127 -3.36 -4.61 -8.99
N PRO A 128 -4.22 -5.51 -8.50
CA PRO A 128 -4.01 -6.23 -7.25
C PRO A 128 -2.83 -7.20 -7.31
N ARG A 129 -1.99 -7.13 -6.29
CA ARG A 129 -0.77 -7.97 -6.11
C ARG A 129 -0.72 -8.69 -4.76
N HIS A 130 -1.69 -8.43 -3.88
CA HIS A 130 -1.71 -8.94 -2.51
C HIS A 130 -3.12 -9.37 -2.10
N MET A 131 -3.21 -10.45 -1.32
CA MET A 131 -4.48 -10.92 -0.75
C MET A 131 -4.30 -11.49 0.66
N ILE A 132 -5.20 -11.15 1.57
CA ILE A 132 -5.39 -11.81 2.87
C ILE A 132 -6.46 -12.89 2.68
N VAL A 133 -6.20 -14.11 3.15
CA VAL A 133 -7.12 -15.25 3.06
C VAL A 133 -7.35 -15.89 4.43
N PHE A 134 -8.62 -16.00 4.82
CA PHE A 134 -9.05 -16.62 6.09
C PHE A 134 -9.53 -18.04 5.81
N ARG A 135 -8.96 -19.06 6.47
CA ARG A 135 -9.32 -20.48 6.25
C ARG A 135 -9.85 -21.17 7.50
N ASP A 136 -10.78 -22.09 7.30
CA ASP A 136 -11.31 -22.99 8.32
C ASP A 136 -10.37 -24.20 8.59
N LYS A 137 -10.78 -25.07 9.53
CA LYS A 137 -10.04 -26.29 9.91
C LYS A 137 -10.00 -27.36 8.81
N LYS A 138 -10.82 -27.24 7.77
CA LYS A 138 -10.83 -28.08 6.56
C LYS A 138 -10.09 -27.43 5.38
N ASN A 139 -9.37 -26.33 5.64
CA ASN A 139 -8.64 -25.52 4.65
C ASN A 139 -9.54 -24.81 3.60
N LYS A 140 -10.86 -24.81 3.78
CA LYS A 140 -11.78 -23.99 2.96
C LYS A 140 -11.61 -22.52 3.31
N ILE A 141 -11.69 -21.66 2.29
CA ILE A 141 -11.66 -20.22 2.43
C ILE A 141 -13.02 -19.75 2.99
N LEU A 142 -12.97 -19.00 4.08
CA LEU A 142 -14.13 -18.36 4.71
C LEU A 142 -14.31 -16.90 4.28
N GLY A 143 -13.26 -16.28 3.73
CA GLY A 143 -13.28 -14.93 3.19
C GLY A 143 -11.90 -14.46 2.76
N TYR A 144 -11.87 -13.38 1.99
CA TYR A 144 -10.66 -12.78 1.45
C TYR A 144 -10.77 -11.25 1.36
N ASN A 145 -9.60 -10.60 1.36
CA ASN A 145 -9.41 -9.19 1.05
C ASN A 145 -8.23 -9.12 0.06
N GLU A 146 -8.52 -8.89 -1.21
CA GLU A 146 -7.52 -8.60 -2.25
C GLU A 146 -7.35 -7.08 -2.35
N PHE A 147 -6.12 -6.59 -2.50
CA PHE A 147 -5.88 -5.15 -2.64
C PHE A 147 -4.77 -4.77 -3.62
N CYS A 148 -4.95 -3.58 -4.20
CA CYS A 148 -3.89 -2.82 -4.85
C CYS A 148 -3.49 -1.67 -3.92
N ILE A 149 -2.21 -1.64 -3.51
CA ILE A 149 -1.68 -0.61 -2.61
C ILE A 149 -1.71 0.76 -3.30
N ASP A 150 -1.18 0.83 -4.52
CA ASP A 150 -0.99 2.07 -5.27
C ASP A 150 -2.34 2.70 -5.67
N CYS A 151 -3.30 1.85 -6.05
CA CYS A 151 -4.66 2.22 -6.41
C CYS A 151 -5.55 2.54 -5.21
N ARG A 152 -5.13 2.18 -3.98
CA ARG A 152 -5.92 2.18 -2.74
C ARG A 152 -7.29 1.48 -2.88
N GLY A 153 -7.35 0.44 -3.73
CA GLY A 153 -8.56 -0.32 -4.05
C GLY A 153 -8.54 -1.73 -3.46
N SER A 154 -9.72 -2.32 -3.26
CA SER A 154 -9.86 -3.69 -2.75
C SER A 154 -11.09 -4.42 -3.28
N ASN A 155 -10.93 -5.70 -3.64
CA ASN A 155 -12.00 -6.67 -3.86
C ASN A 155 -12.08 -7.58 -2.62
N ASN A 156 -13.29 -7.81 -2.10
CA ASN A 156 -13.50 -8.50 -0.82
C ASN A 156 -14.62 -9.52 -0.93
N SER A 157 -14.54 -10.61 -0.16
CA SER A 157 -15.73 -11.40 0.14
C SER A 157 -16.72 -10.55 0.96
N GLY A 158 -18.02 -10.62 0.67
CA GLY A 158 -19.03 -9.74 1.28
C GLY A 158 -19.11 -9.77 2.82
N ASN A 159 -18.60 -10.83 3.47
CA ASN A 159 -18.47 -10.88 4.92
C ASN A 159 -17.29 -10.05 5.49
N LEU A 160 -16.50 -9.40 4.65
CA LEU A 160 -15.43 -8.44 5.00
C LEU A 160 -15.69 -7.04 4.44
N GLU A 161 -16.87 -6.80 3.86
CA GLU A 161 -17.24 -5.50 3.31
C GLU A 161 -17.15 -4.38 4.37
N GLY A 162 -16.47 -3.30 4.03
CA GLY A 162 -16.24 -2.17 4.92
C GLY A 162 -15.11 -2.37 5.95
N PHE A 163 -14.35 -3.47 5.93
CA PHE A 163 -13.16 -3.65 6.77
C PHE A 163 -11.87 -3.07 6.15
N GLN A 164 -11.91 -2.59 4.90
CA GLN A 164 -10.84 -1.86 4.20
C GLN A 164 -10.63 -0.40 4.67
N LYS A 165 -10.72 -0.11 5.98
CA LYS A 165 -10.60 1.26 6.55
C LYS A 165 -9.24 1.57 7.22
N TYR A 166 -8.25 0.72 6.99
CA TYR A 166 -6.86 0.99 7.29
C TYR A 166 -6.21 1.79 6.15
N CYS A 167 -5.09 2.48 6.42
CA CYS A 167 -4.31 3.07 5.33
C CYS A 167 -3.50 1.96 4.62
N TYR A 168 -3.50 1.93 3.28
CA TYR A 168 -2.79 0.90 2.51
C TYR A 168 -1.26 0.94 2.71
N SER A 169 -0.71 2.08 3.13
CA SER A 169 0.66 2.24 3.65
C SER A 169 0.94 1.28 4.82
N ASP A 170 0.03 1.26 5.79
CA ASP A 170 0.16 0.52 7.04
C ASP A 170 0.07 -0.98 6.76
N MET A 171 -0.81 -1.38 5.83
CA MET A 171 -0.91 -2.75 5.36
C MET A 171 0.33 -3.19 4.57
N ALA A 172 0.90 -2.30 3.75
CA ALA A 172 2.15 -2.57 3.02
C ALA A 172 3.34 -2.73 3.98
N GLU A 173 3.46 -1.88 5.01
CA GLU A 173 4.45 -2.04 6.07
C GLU A 173 4.26 -3.37 6.82
N LEU A 174 3.01 -3.73 7.15
CA LEU A 174 2.70 -4.97 7.86
C LEU A 174 3.05 -6.22 7.03
N PHE A 175 2.75 -6.22 5.72
CA PHE A 175 3.13 -7.29 4.80
C PHE A 175 4.67 -7.45 4.74
N ARG A 176 5.42 -6.34 4.60
CA ARG A 176 6.91 -6.35 4.64
C ARG A 176 7.43 -6.89 5.97
N LYS A 177 6.89 -6.40 7.09
CA LYS A 177 7.23 -6.84 8.46
C LYS A 177 6.99 -8.34 8.65
N PHE A 178 5.98 -8.91 7.98
CA PHE A 178 5.67 -10.34 8.07
C PHE A 178 6.47 -11.21 7.10
N GLY A 179 7.25 -10.61 6.20
CA GLY A 179 8.23 -11.29 5.34
C GLY A 179 7.88 -11.35 3.85
N ILE A 180 6.79 -10.69 3.41
CA ILE A 180 6.49 -10.51 1.98
C ILE A 180 7.56 -9.61 1.35
N LYS A 181 8.03 -9.97 0.16
CA LYS A 181 9.08 -9.28 -0.59
C LYS A 181 8.60 -8.74 -1.92
N LEU A 182 7.59 -9.37 -2.52
CA LEU A 182 7.09 -9.01 -3.84
C LEU A 182 6.31 -7.69 -3.80
N PHE A 183 7.00 -6.57 -4.00
CA PHE A 183 6.42 -5.24 -4.16
C PHE A 183 6.89 -4.63 -5.49
N VAL A 184 6.11 -4.86 -6.54
CA VAL A 184 6.33 -4.25 -7.87
C VAL A 184 5.93 -2.78 -7.81
N THR A 185 6.79 -1.87 -8.26
CA THR A 185 6.47 -0.45 -8.46
C THR A 185 6.18 -0.17 -9.93
N PHE A 186 5.58 0.98 -10.24
CA PHE A 186 5.43 1.45 -11.62
C PHE A 186 6.77 1.70 -12.33
N GLU A 187 7.85 1.92 -11.57
CA GLU A 187 9.17 2.27 -12.07
C GLU A 187 9.98 1.03 -12.50
N ASP A 188 9.72 -0.13 -11.88
CA ASP A 188 10.30 -1.43 -12.28
C ASP A 188 9.22 -2.53 -12.43
N PRO A 189 8.52 -2.56 -13.58
CA PRO A 189 7.65 -3.67 -13.96
C PRO A 189 8.41 -4.83 -14.64
N GLN A 190 9.75 -4.87 -14.59
CA GLN A 190 10.53 -5.84 -15.36
C GLN A 190 10.34 -7.27 -14.82
N GLU A 191 10.38 -7.48 -13.50
CA GLU A 191 10.16 -8.81 -12.91
C GLU A 191 8.76 -9.37 -13.26
N GLU A 192 7.73 -8.50 -13.23
CA GLU A 192 6.36 -8.83 -13.60
C GLU A 192 6.25 -9.23 -15.07
N THR A 193 6.87 -8.42 -15.95
CA THR A 193 6.88 -8.66 -17.40
C THR A 193 7.59 -9.98 -17.73
N GLU A 194 8.75 -10.24 -17.14
CA GLU A 194 9.51 -11.47 -17.37
C GLU A 194 8.84 -12.71 -16.74
N PHE A 195 8.12 -12.56 -15.62
CA PHE A 195 7.29 -13.64 -15.08
C PHE A 195 6.15 -14.01 -16.02
N LEU A 196 5.40 -13.04 -16.55
CA LEU A 196 4.28 -13.28 -17.45
C LEU A 196 4.75 -13.87 -18.80
N LYS A 197 5.93 -13.49 -19.29
CA LYS A 197 6.61 -14.16 -20.41
C LYS A 197 6.95 -15.62 -20.09
N ARG A 198 7.59 -15.90 -18.94
CA ARG A 198 7.91 -17.29 -18.50
C ARG A 198 6.68 -18.17 -18.32
N LYS A 199 5.52 -17.57 -18.01
CA LYS A 199 4.21 -18.25 -17.93
C LYS A 199 3.49 -18.40 -19.29
N GLY A 200 4.07 -17.91 -20.39
CA GLY A 200 3.50 -18.01 -21.75
C GLY A 200 2.34 -17.05 -22.03
N LEU A 201 2.13 -16.03 -21.20
CA LEU A 201 1.00 -15.10 -21.29
C LEU A 201 1.35 -13.85 -22.11
N LEU A 202 2.61 -13.43 -22.09
CA LEU A 202 3.14 -12.40 -22.97
C LEU A 202 3.93 -13.05 -24.11
N ASN A 203 3.22 -13.49 -25.14
CA ASN A 203 3.85 -13.91 -26.39
C ASN A 203 4.54 -12.70 -27.04
N LEU A 204 5.81 -12.88 -27.38
CA LEU A 204 6.58 -11.90 -28.14
C LEU A 204 6.15 -11.95 -29.61
N ASN A 205 5.79 -10.80 -30.17
CA ASN A 205 5.80 -10.54 -31.61
C ASN A 205 7.22 -10.14 -32.05
#